data_AF-A0A844NV30-F1
#
_entry.id   AF-A0A844NV30-F1
#
_cell.length_a   1.000
_cell.length_b   1.000
_cell.length_c   1.000
_cell.angle_alpha   90.00
_cell.angle_beta   90.00
_cell.angle_gamma   90.00
#
_symmetry.space_group_name_H-M   'P 1'
#
loop_
_entity.id
_entity.type
_entity.pdbx_description
1 polymer ?
#
loop_
_entity_poly.entity_id
_entity_poly.type
_entity_poly.pdbx_seq_one_letter_code
_entity_poly.pdbx_strand_id
1 'polypeptide(L)'
;MALTGNPLLKLLVVPVVIGAILIGVSMMGKKESAQSQGAATPTVTSEEAATLGIDGDTPADTLRTIVAESRQLKDQISKVIQENDSLKAANENLQGRLRNIDQNIEQKLNNTAQELQQQQENRSQTILDQVQKRLENLTHIPEAGDTDLPVGFGVRPEDGQHFQGAGSSSSDIVWIEPQDARAVDANGQPLAAGSTTQPSGFSFPTSFGNAVDRGQNALERIDDGLHPVGQQRSDLENRKLVRKTYTLPQNSTLMGSVAMSALIGRVPVDGTVNDPYPFKILIGPDNLTANGIELPDVAGAVASGTASGDWTLSCVRGQIRSLTFVFNDGTVRTFPAPAEEVNDNQSNNNQTASADQKTIQGG
;
A
#
# COMPACT_ATOMS: atom_id res chain seq x y z
N MET A 1 25.71 0.62 19.95
CA MET A 1 26.32 -0.33 20.92
C MET A 1 25.46 -1.58 20.93
N ALA A 2 25.91 -2.64 20.25
CA ALA A 2 25.22 -3.94 20.28
C ALA A 2 25.72 -4.70 21.51
N LEU A 3 24.82 -5.03 22.43
CA LEU A 3 25.14 -5.96 23.52
C LEU A 3 25.26 -7.37 22.94
N THR A 4 26.49 -7.87 22.87
CA THR A 4 26.80 -9.26 22.57
C THR A 4 26.26 -10.12 23.71
N GLY A 5 25.10 -10.76 23.50
CA GLY A 5 24.46 -11.60 24.50
C GLY A 5 25.17 -12.94 24.67
N ASN A 6 25.56 -13.26 25.92
CA ASN A 6 26.20 -14.53 26.27
C ASN A 6 25.24 -15.72 26.03
N PRO A 7 25.62 -16.73 25.21
CA PRO A 7 24.75 -17.86 24.85
C PRO A 7 24.40 -18.74 26.05
N LEU A 8 25.20 -18.69 27.12
CA LEU A 8 24.92 -19.36 28.40
C LEU A 8 23.66 -18.83 29.09
N LEU A 9 23.35 -17.54 28.96
CA LEU A 9 22.16 -16.95 29.57
C LEU A 9 20.88 -17.47 28.90
N LYS A 10 20.89 -17.61 27.56
CA LYS A 10 19.77 -18.20 26.83
C LYS A 10 19.54 -19.67 27.21
N LEU A 11 20.60 -20.43 27.45
CA LEU A 11 20.50 -21.84 27.83
C LEU A 11 20.03 -22.05 29.28
N LEU A 12 20.33 -21.12 30.19
CA LEU A 12 19.93 -21.18 31.62
C LEU A 12 18.49 -20.67 31.84
N VAL A 13 18.03 -19.70 31.06
CA VAL A 13 16.67 -19.14 31.19
C VAL A 13 15.60 -20.20 30.86
N VAL A 14 15.83 -21.08 29.89
CA VAL A 14 14.87 -22.11 29.47
C VAL A 14 14.49 -23.09 30.60
N PRO A 15 15.43 -23.75 31.31
CA PRO A 15 15.07 -24.66 32.41
C PRO A 15 14.46 -23.94 33.61
N VAL A 16 14.82 -22.67 33.88
CA VAL A 16 14.25 -21.88 34.98
C VAL A 16 12.78 -21.53 34.71
N VAL A 17 12.45 -21.15 33.48
CA VAL A 17 11.05 -20.87 33.10
C VAL A 17 10.20 -22.14 33.14
N ILE A 18 10.73 -23.28 32.69
CA ILE A 18 10.04 -24.58 32.78
C ILE A 18 9.82 -24.98 34.26
N GLY A 19 10.82 -24.76 35.12
CA GLY A 19 10.71 -24.99 36.55
C GLY A 19 9.64 -24.12 37.21
N ALA A 20 9.56 -22.84 36.86
CA ALA A 20 8.55 -21.92 37.39
C ALA A 20 7.13 -22.33 36.97
N ILE A 21 6.95 -22.81 35.73
CA ILE A 21 5.65 -23.29 35.23
C ILE A 21 5.23 -24.57 35.96
N LEU A 22 6.15 -25.52 36.20
CA LEU A 22 5.85 -26.75 36.93
C LEU A 22 5.48 -26.49 38.39
N ILE A 23 6.14 -25.55 39.05
CA ILE A 23 5.80 -25.14 40.43
C ILE A 23 4.42 -24.47 40.45
N GLY A 24 4.13 -23.60 39.48
CA GLY A 24 2.83 -22.94 39.34
C GLY A 24 1.66 -23.90 39.13
N VAL A 25 1.86 -24.99 38.37
CA VAL A 25 0.83 -26.01 38.15
C VAL A 25 0.62 -26.91 39.38
N SER A 26 1.68 -27.17 40.17
CA SER A 26 1.57 -27.98 41.39
C SER A 26 0.86 -27.28 42.55
N MET A 27 0.84 -25.94 42.58
CA MET A 27 0.16 -25.16 43.62
C MET A 27 -1.36 -24.98 43.39
N MET A 28 -1.90 -25.42 42.25
CA MET A 28 -3.34 -25.36 41.96
C MET A 28 -4.10 -26.68 42.25
N GLY A 29 -3.46 -27.61 42.97
CA GLY A 29 -3.98 -28.95 43.26
C GLY A 29 -4.15 -29.24 44.75
N LYS A 30 -4.95 -28.47 45.48
CA LYS A 30 -5.50 -28.91 46.78
C LYS A 30 -6.78 -28.15 47.11
N LYS A 31 -7.94 -28.79 46.90
CA LYS A 31 -9.20 -28.42 47.55
C LYS A 31 -9.59 -29.58 48.46
N GLU A 32 -9.47 -29.34 49.75
CA GLU A 32 -10.02 -30.19 50.81
C GLU A 32 -11.54 -30.19 50.73
N SER A 33 -12.12 -31.38 50.79
CA SER A 33 -13.56 -31.60 50.87
C SER A 33 -14.01 -31.31 52.30
N ALA A 34 -14.50 -30.10 52.56
CA ALA A 34 -15.21 -29.79 53.79
C ALA A 34 -16.69 -30.19 53.65
N GLN A 35 -17.03 -31.28 54.32
CA GLN A 35 -18.40 -31.76 54.53
C GLN A 35 -19.15 -30.77 55.42
N SER A 36 -20.24 -30.18 54.92
CA SER A 36 -21.14 -29.32 55.69
C SER A 36 -22.50 -30.01 55.83
N GLN A 37 -22.78 -30.49 57.03
CA GLN A 37 -24.11 -30.89 57.49
C GLN A 37 -24.96 -29.64 57.79
N GLY A 38 -26.26 -29.73 57.49
CA GLY A 38 -27.31 -29.00 58.22
C GLY A 38 -27.69 -27.62 57.70
N ALA A 39 -28.62 -27.56 56.74
CA ALA A 39 -29.47 -26.38 56.57
C ALA A 39 -30.80 -26.64 57.31
N ALA A 40 -30.91 -26.08 58.51
CA ALA A 40 -32.19 -25.86 59.17
C ALA A 40 -32.94 -24.76 58.38
N THR A 41 -34.17 -25.07 58.00
CA THR A 41 -35.13 -24.12 57.41
C THR A 41 -35.54 -23.07 58.46
N PRO A 42 -35.37 -21.75 58.20
CA PRO A 42 -36.06 -20.74 58.98
C PRO A 42 -37.47 -20.57 58.41
N THR A 43 -38.47 -21.06 59.13
CA THR A 43 -39.88 -20.74 58.88
C THR A 43 -40.13 -19.33 59.39
N VAL A 44 -40.29 -18.37 58.47
CA VAL A 44 -40.79 -17.03 58.80
C VAL A 44 -42.31 -17.09 58.89
N THR A 45 -42.83 -16.74 60.06
CA THR A 45 -44.25 -16.64 60.43
C THR A 45 -44.99 -15.64 59.53
N SER A 46 -46.13 -16.06 58.99
CA SER A 46 -46.94 -15.34 57.99
C SER A 46 -47.72 -14.13 58.51
N GLU A 47 -47.30 -13.52 59.63
CA GLU A 47 -48.10 -12.52 60.34
C GLU A 47 -47.53 -11.10 60.26
N GLU A 48 -46.27 -10.92 59.82
CA GLU A 48 -45.63 -9.59 59.64
C GLU A 48 -45.60 -9.07 58.20
N ALA A 49 -46.05 -9.87 57.22
CA ALA A 49 -46.10 -9.46 55.81
C ALA A 49 -47.36 -8.64 55.45
N ALA A 50 -48.36 -8.57 56.32
CA ALA A 50 -49.62 -7.89 56.05
C ALA A 50 -49.58 -6.36 56.32
N THR A 51 -48.53 -5.84 56.96
CA THR A 51 -48.41 -4.42 57.33
C THR A 51 -47.51 -3.59 56.40
N LEU A 52 -46.88 -4.22 55.42
CA LEU A 52 -46.13 -3.56 54.36
C LEU A 52 -46.74 -4.01 53.03
N GLY A 53 -47.58 -3.16 52.45
CA GLY A 53 -48.39 -3.45 51.25
C GLY A 53 -47.58 -3.80 50.00
N ILE A 54 -46.99 -4.99 49.99
CA ILE A 54 -46.39 -5.66 48.85
C ILE A 54 -47.33 -6.82 48.55
N ASP A 55 -48.29 -6.52 47.69
CA ASP A 55 -49.21 -7.52 47.18
C ASP A 55 -48.45 -8.40 46.17
N GLY A 56 -48.34 -9.70 46.48
CA GLY A 56 -48.54 -10.69 45.43
C GLY A 56 -47.42 -11.64 45.02
N ASP A 57 -46.31 -11.80 45.76
CA ASP A 57 -45.37 -12.91 45.45
C ASP A 57 -45.09 -13.75 46.70
N THR A 58 -45.61 -14.97 46.72
CA THR A 58 -45.32 -15.90 47.82
C THR A 58 -43.87 -16.38 47.72
N PRO A 59 -43.14 -16.65 48.82
CA PRO A 59 -41.78 -17.17 48.77
C PRO A 59 -41.63 -18.46 47.92
N ALA A 60 -42.73 -19.21 47.76
CA ALA A 60 -42.79 -20.36 46.88
C ALA A 60 -42.78 -19.99 45.38
N ASP A 61 -43.40 -18.88 44.98
CA ASP A 61 -43.38 -18.40 43.60
C ASP A 61 -42.01 -17.84 43.20
N THR A 62 -41.35 -17.09 44.09
CA THR A 62 -39.99 -16.60 43.84
C THR A 62 -39.00 -17.76 43.66
N LEU A 63 -39.12 -18.83 44.46
CA LEU A 63 -38.30 -20.03 44.31
C LEU A 63 -38.60 -20.78 43.01
N ARG A 64 -39.86 -20.82 42.56
CA ARG A 64 -40.23 -21.43 41.28
C ARG A 64 -39.66 -20.64 40.11
N THR A 65 -39.68 -19.31 40.17
CA THR A 65 -39.09 -18.44 39.16
C THR A 65 -37.57 -18.61 39.09
N ILE A 66 -36.87 -18.59 40.22
CA ILE A 66 -35.41 -18.81 40.24
C ILE A 66 -35.04 -20.21 39.72
N VAL A 67 -35.81 -21.23 40.06
CA VAL A 67 -35.60 -22.60 39.54
C VAL A 67 -35.87 -22.66 38.04
N ALA A 68 -36.88 -21.92 37.54
CA ALA A 68 -37.16 -21.82 36.11
C ALA A 68 -36.02 -21.08 35.36
N GLU A 69 -35.53 -19.96 35.89
CA GLU A 69 -34.40 -19.22 35.33
C GLU A 69 -33.10 -20.03 35.38
N SER A 70 -32.86 -20.78 36.45
CA SER A 70 -31.69 -21.67 36.57
C SER A 70 -31.73 -22.80 35.53
N ARG A 71 -32.92 -23.37 35.26
CA ARG A 71 -33.12 -24.36 34.19
C ARG A 71 -32.90 -23.73 32.82
N GLN A 72 -33.45 -22.55 32.57
CA GLN A 72 -33.25 -21.81 31.32
C GLN A 72 -31.77 -21.49 31.08
N LEU A 73 -31.04 -21.05 32.12
CA LEU A 73 -29.60 -20.79 32.03
C LEU A 73 -28.83 -22.07 31.71
N LYS A 74 -29.20 -23.20 32.33
CA LYS A 74 -28.59 -24.50 32.06
C LYS A 74 -28.83 -24.94 30.62
N ASP A 75 -30.03 -24.74 30.08
CA ASP A 75 -30.35 -25.03 28.68
C ASP A 75 -29.56 -24.13 27.72
N GLN A 76 -29.43 -22.84 28.03
CA GLN A 76 -28.59 -21.91 27.26
C GLN A 76 -27.12 -22.31 27.28
N ILE A 77 -26.58 -22.68 28.45
CA ILE A 77 -25.19 -23.17 28.57
C ILE A 77 -25.01 -24.45 27.75
N SER A 78 -25.95 -25.39 27.83
CA SER A 78 -25.89 -26.63 27.04
C SER A 78 -25.91 -26.33 25.54
N LYS A 79 -26.72 -25.37 25.09
CA LYS A 79 -26.78 -24.93 23.70
C LYS A 79 -25.47 -24.29 23.25
N VAL A 80 -24.89 -23.40 24.06
CA VAL A 80 -23.62 -22.74 23.75
C VAL A 80 -22.47 -23.75 23.69
N ILE A 81 -22.44 -24.74 24.58
CA ILE A 81 -21.44 -25.83 24.53
C ILE A 81 -21.59 -26.63 23.24
N GLN A 82 -22.81 -27.01 22.88
CA GLN A 82 -23.08 -27.75 21.64
C GLN A 82 -22.70 -26.94 20.39
N GLU A 83 -22.96 -25.64 20.37
CA GLU A 83 -22.52 -24.74 19.29
C GLU A 83 -20.99 -24.64 19.25
N ASN A 84 -20.33 -24.54 20.40
CA ASN A 84 -18.86 -24.48 20.48
C ASN A 84 -18.21 -25.76 19.95
N ASP A 85 -18.75 -26.93 20.31
CA ASP A 85 -18.30 -28.22 19.79
C ASP A 85 -18.49 -28.31 18.27
N SER A 86 -19.62 -27.82 17.75
CA SER A 86 -19.87 -27.77 16.31
C SER A 86 -18.91 -26.83 15.57
N LEU A 87 -18.59 -25.67 16.16
CA LEU A 87 -17.62 -24.71 15.63
C LEU A 87 -16.20 -25.25 15.66
N LYS A 88 -15.85 -26.01 16.71
CA LYS A 88 -14.56 -26.68 16.81
C LYS A 88 -14.41 -27.75 15.72
N ALA A 89 -15.44 -28.59 15.52
CA ALA A 89 -15.44 -29.58 14.44
C ALA A 89 -15.35 -28.93 13.04
N ALA A 90 -16.03 -27.80 12.83
CA ALA A 90 -15.92 -27.04 11.58
C ALA A 90 -14.52 -26.47 11.37
N ASN A 91 -13.88 -25.94 12.42
CA ASN A 91 -12.49 -25.49 12.34
C ASN A 91 -11.51 -26.62 12.02
N GLU A 92 -11.66 -27.78 12.64
CA GLU A 92 -10.82 -28.96 12.35
C GLU A 92 -10.99 -29.42 10.89
N ASN A 93 -12.22 -29.40 10.37
CA ASN A 93 -12.50 -29.68 8.95
C ASN A 93 -11.83 -28.65 8.03
N LEU A 94 -11.96 -27.36 8.34
CA LEU A 94 -11.33 -26.28 7.57
C LEU A 94 -9.80 -26.40 7.56
N GLN A 95 -9.18 -26.70 8.71
CA GLN A 95 -7.74 -26.95 8.80
C GLN A 95 -7.33 -28.17 7.96
N GLY A 96 -8.14 -29.24 7.95
CA GLY A 96 -7.93 -30.40 7.09
C GLY A 96 -7.97 -30.05 5.59
N ARG A 97 -8.94 -29.22 5.19
CA ARG A 97 -9.04 -28.72 3.80
C ARG A 97 -7.87 -27.86 3.39
N LEU A 98 -7.42 -26.95 4.26
CA LEU A 98 -6.24 -26.10 4.00
C LEU A 98 -5.00 -26.96 3.74
N ARG A 99 -4.72 -27.95 4.60
CA ARG A 99 -3.59 -28.88 4.41
C ARG A 99 -3.67 -29.65 3.09
N ASN A 100 -4.87 -30.08 2.69
CA ASN A 100 -5.05 -30.78 1.42
C ASN A 100 -4.80 -29.87 0.21
N ILE A 101 -5.26 -28.62 0.30
CA ILE A 101 -5.03 -27.60 -0.73
C ILE A 101 -3.53 -27.28 -0.83
N ASP A 102 -2.83 -27.08 0.29
CA ASP A 102 -1.40 -26.82 0.31
C ASP A 102 -0.61 -27.95 -0.36
N GLN A 103 -0.94 -29.21 -0.04
CA GLN A 103 -0.33 -30.39 -0.68
C GLN A 103 -0.62 -30.44 -2.19
N ASN A 104 -1.83 -30.09 -2.62
CA ASN A 104 -2.19 -30.05 -4.04
C ASN A 104 -1.43 -28.94 -4.79
N ILE A 105 -1.32 -27.76 -4.17
CA ILE A 105 -0.60 -26.62 -4.72
C ILE A 105 0.88 -26.96 -4.84
N GLU A 106 1.51 -27.53 -3.80
CA GLU A 106 2.92 -27.90 -3.83
C GLU A 106 3.21 -28.96 -4.90
N GLN A 107 2.33 -29.97 -5.05
CA GLN A 107 2.44 -30.96 -6.12
C GLN A 107 2.33 -30.32 -7.51
N LYS A 108 1.33 -29.46 -7.74
CA LYS A 108 1.16 -28.76 -9.01
C LYS A 108 2.32 -27.83 -9.31
N LEU A 109 2.80 -27.09 -8.31
CA LEU A 109 3.92 -26.17 -8.45
C LEU A 109 5.20 -26.92 -8.80
N ASN A 110 5.49 -28.03 -8.14
CA ASN A 110 6.66 -28.85 -8.44
C ASN A 110 6.57 -29.47 -9.84
N ASN A 111 5.40 -29.97 -10.24
CA ASN A 111 5.19 -30.50 -11.59
C ASN A 111 5.39 -29.42 -12.66
N THR A 112 4.81 -28.23 -12.46
CA THR A 112 4.96 -27.10 -13.39
C THR A 112 6.40 -26.57 -13.43
N ALA A 113 7.09 -26.51 -12.29
CA ALA A 113 8.49 -26.11 -12.24
C ALA A 113 9.37 -27.10 -13.02
N GLN A 114 9.14 -28.40 -12.86
CA GLN A 114 9.86 -29.45 -13.58
C GLN A 114 9.57 -29.42 -15.09
N GLU A 115 8.31 -29.22 -15.48
CA GLU A 115 7.91 -29.08 -16.89
C GLU A 115 8.56 -27.85 -17.54
N LEU A 116 8.57 -26.71 -16.84
CA LEU A 116 9.20 -25.48 -17.35
C LEU A 116 10.71 -25.64 -17.53
N GLN A 117 11.37 -26.31 -16.59
CA GLN A 117 12.81 -26.58 -16.68
C GLN A 117 13.13 -27.52 -17.86
N GLN A 118 12.34 -28.58 -18.04
CA GLN A 118 12.51 -29.49 -19.17
C GLN A 118 12.20 -28.81 -20.51
N GLN A 119 11.22 -27.90 -20.54
CA GLN A 119 10.94 -27.08 -21.72
C GLN A 119 12.12 -26.15 -22.04
N GLN A 120 12.76 -25.56 -21.04
CA GLN A 120 13.94 -24.70 -21.23
C GLN A 120 15.12 -25.48 -21.84
N GLU A 121 15.38 -26.70 -21.34
CA GLU A 121 16.42 -27.58 -21.88
C GLU A 121 16.12 -28.04 -23.31
N ASN A 122 14.88 -28.43 -23.60
CA ASN A 122 14.48 -28.80 -24.96
C ASN A 122 14.59 -27.61 -25.92
N ARG A 123 14.23 -26.41 -25.46
CA ARG A 123 14.30 -25.17 -26.26
C ARG A 123 15.75 -24.78 -26.54
N SER A 124 16.66 -24.92 -25.57
CA SER A 124 18.07 -24.62 -25.78
C SER A 124 18.71 -25.57 -26.79
N GLN A 125 18.44 -26.87 -26.70
CA GLN A 125 18.92 -27.86 -27.68
C GLN A 125 18.36 -27.60 -29.08
N THR A 126 17.07 -27.25 -29.19
CA THR A 126 16.45 -26.92 -30.48
C THR A 126 17.07 -25.67 -31.10
N ILE A 127 17.35 -24.64 -30.30
CA ILE A 127 18.01 -23.41 -30.78
C ILE A 127 19.43 -23.72 -31.24
N LEU A 128 20.19 -24.54 -30.50
CA LEU A 128 21.54 -24.92 -30.89
C LEU A 128 21.57 -25.71 -32.21
N ASP A 129 20.66 -26.67 -32.39
CA ASP A 129 20.52 -27.42 -33.66
C ASP A 129 20.17 -26.48 -34.83
N GLN A 130 19.30 -25.49 -34.60
CA GLN A 130 18.94 -24.50 -35.62
C GLN A 130 20.11 -23.56 -35.98
N VAL A 131 20.91 -23.14 -34.99
CA VAL A 131 22.12 -22.33 -35.22
C VAL A 131 23.16 -23.14 -35.97
N GLN A 132 23.37 -24.40 -35.58
CA GLN A 132 24.33 -25.29 -36.23
C GLN A 132 23.98 -25.52 -37.70
N LYS A 133 22.70 -25.81 -38.01
CA LYS A 133 22.21 -25.92 -39.39
C LYS A 133 22.39 -24.65 -40.21
N ARG A 134 22.20 -23.47 -39.60
CA ARG A 134 22.45 -22.19 -40.30
C ARG A 134 23.94 -21.97 -40.55
N LEU A 135 24.80 -22.35 -39.62
CA LEU A 135 26.24 -22.25 -39.79
C LEU A 135 26.73 -23.20 -40.89
N GLU A 136 26.26 -24.45 -40.91
CA GLU A 136 26.57 -25.41 -41.97
C GLU A 136 26.11 -24.94 -43.35
N ASN A 137 24.94 -24.29 -43.45
CA ASN A 137 24.47 -23.67 -44.69
C ASN A 137 25.34 -22.47 -45.14
N LEU A 138 25.93 -21.72 -44.20
CA LEU A 138 26.79 -20.58 -44.51
C LEU A 138 28.23 -21.01 -44.83
N THR A 139 28.70 -22.14 -44.31
CA THR A 139 30.05 -22.66 -44.60
C THR A 139 30.13 -23.42 -45.92
N HIS A 140 29.00 -23.80 -46.54
CA HIS A 140 28.95 -24.37 -47.90
C HIS A 140 28.99 -23.30 -49.01
N ILE A 141 29.88 -22.30 -48.88
CA ILE A 141 30.26 -21.41 -49.99
C ILE A 141 31.49 -22.04 -50.65
N PRO A 142 31.44 -22.47 -51.92
CA PRO A 142 32.58 -23.11 -52.57
C PRO A 142 33.75 -22.12 -52.66
N GLU A 143 34.94 -22.56 -52.23
CA GLU A 143 36.21 -21.85 -52.33
C GLU A 143 36.47 -21.36 -53.76
N ALA A 144 36.45 -20.05 -53.97
CA ALA A 144 37.10 -19.41 -55.10
C ALA A 144 37.53 -17.99 -54.73
N GLY A 145 38.84 -17.82 -54.49
CA GLY A 145 39.55 -16.57 -54.78
C GLY A 145 39.53 -15.47 -53.71
N ASP A 146 40.59 -15.48 -52.90
CA ASP A 146 41.32 -14.35 -52.29
C ASP A 146 40.76 -12.92 -52.56
N THR A 147 39.61 -12.59 -51.99
CA THR A 147 39.09 -11.23 -51.89
C THR A 147 38.41 -11.08 -50.53
N ASP A 148 39.02 -10.26 -49.67
CA ASP A 148 38.57 -9.97 -48.29
C ASP A 148 37.26 -9.14 -48.24
N LEU A 149 36.56 -9.01 -49.39
CA LEU A 149 35.27 -8.36 -49.48
C LEU A 149 34.27 -9.29 -50.20
N PRO A 150 33.15 -9.64 -49.56
CA PRO A 150 32.14 -10.48 -50.16
C PRO A 150 31.58 -9.84 -51.43
N VAL A 151 31.50 -10.63 -52.49
CA VAL A 151 30.85 -10.27 -53.76
C VAL A 151 29.41 -9.86 -53.50
N GLY A 152 29.09 -8.57 -53.69
CA GLY A 152 27.74 -8.04 -53.48
C GLY A 152 27.65 -6.57 -53.09
N PHE A 153 28.77 -5.93 -52.70
CA PHE A 153 28.79 -4.52 -52.28
C PHE A 153 28.95 -3.50 -53.41
N GLY A 154 29.09 -3.93 -54.68
CA GLY A 154 29.16 -3.03 -55.84
C GLY A 154 30.40 -2.12 -55.91
N VAL A 155 31.32 -2.25 -54.94
CA VAL A 155 32.58 -1.51 -54.91
C VAL A 155 33.62 -2.20 -55.79
N ARG A 156 34.18 -1.45 -56.73
CA ARG A 156 35.24 -1.92 -57.62
C ARG A 156 36.59 -1.52 -57.00
N PRO A 157 37.66 -2.32 -57.13
CA PRO A 157 38.98 -1.98 -56.61
C PRO A 157 39.50 -0.60 -57.07
N GLU A 158 39.05 -0.13 -58.24
CA GLU A 158 39.34 1.21 -58.76
C GLU A 158 38.68 2.38 -58.00
N ASP A 159 37.60 2.16 -57.24
CA ASP A 159 36.85 3.24 -56.58
C ASP A 159 37.66 3.92 -55.45
N GLY A 160 38.66 3.24 -54.89
CA GLY A 160 39.52 3.77 -53.82
C GLY A 160 40.71 4.64 -54.27
N GLN A 161 41.02 4.67 -55.57
CA GLN A 161 42.25 5.32 -56.06
C GLN A 161 42.22 6.85 -55.95
N HIS A 162 41.03 7.45 -55.90
CA HIS A 162 40.89 8.91 -55.76
C HIS A 162 41.27 9.43 -54.36
N PHE A 163 41.39 8.56 -53.36
CA PHE A 163 41.81 8.92 -51.99
C PHE A 163 43.33 8.92 -51.80
N GLN A 164 44.12 8.51 -52.81
CA GLN A 164 45.58 8.43 -52.72
C GLN A 164 46.32 9.71 -53.16
N GLY A 165 45.58 10.77 -53.49
CA GLY A 165 46.11 11.99 -54.13
C GLY A 165 46.74 13.05 -53.20
N ALA A 166 46.76 12.87 -51.89
CA ALA A 166 47.38 13.83 -50.97
C ALA A 166 48.37 13.11 -50.03
N GLY A 167 49.65 13.38 -50.24
CA GLY A 167 50.71 13.24 -49.24
C GLY A 167 50.64 12.00 -48.33
N SER A 168 51.14 10.87 -48.84
CA SER A 168 51.68 9.80 -48.00
C SER A 168 52.50 10.39 -46.85
N SER A 169 52.06 10.22 -45.59
CA SER A 169 52.85 10.07 -44.33
C SER A 169 52.16 10.64 -43.07
N SER A 170 50.83 10.61 -42.94
CA SER A 170 50.16 10.53 -41.63
C SER A 170 48.70 10.19 -41.87
N SER A 171 48.02 9.67 -40.85
CA SER A 171 46.57 9.52 -40.82
C SER A 171 45.88 10.89 -40.95
N ASP A 172 45.87 11.46 -42.15
CA ASP A 172 45.34 12.79 -42.40
C ASP A 172 43.81 12.66 -42.54
N ILE A 173 43.11 13.20 -41.55
CA ILE A 173 41.65 13.15 -41.48
C ILE A 173 41.13 14.17 -42.50
N VAL A 174 40.66 13.67 -43.64
CA VAL A 174 39.96 14.49 -44.63
C VAL A 174 38.53 14.70 -44.14
N TRP A 175 38.25 15.90 -43.61
CA TRP A 175 36.89 16.31 -43.31
C TRP A 175 36.13 16.60 -44.60
N ILE A 176 35.10 15.80 -44.86
CA ILE A 176 34.15 16.02 -45.96
C ILE A 176 32.91 16.67 -45.36
N GLU A 177 32.60 17.90 -45.78
CA GLU A 177 31.40 18.60 -45.36
C GLU A 177 30.14 17.82 -45.81
N PRO A 178 29.19 17.52 -44.91
CA PRO A 178 27.96 16.83 -45.28
C PRO A 178 27.16 17.65 -46.31
N GLN A 179 26.70 17.00 -47.38
CA GLN A 179 25.96 17.70 -48.45
C GLN A 179 24.58 18.23 -48.02
N ASP A 180 24.05 17.71 -46.91
CA ASP A 180 22.78 18.08 -46.33
C ASP A 180 22.89 19.18 -45.25
N ALA A 181 24.11 19.60 -44.88
CA ALA A 181 24.33 20.69 -43.94
C ALA A 181 23.93 22.04 -44.54
N ARG A 182 23.08 22.79 -43.82
CA ARG A 182 22.74 24.19 -44.14
C ARG A 182 23.38 25.13 -43.12
N ALA A 183 24.17 26.09 -43.58
CA ALA A 183 24.76 27.12 -42.73
C ALA A 183 23.66 27.98 -42.06
N VAL A 184 23.82 28.29 -40.77
CA VAL A 184 22.89 29.14 -40.01
C VAL A 184 23.58 30.36 -39.39
N ASP A 185 22.80 31.42 -39.16
CA ASP A 185 23.24 32.61 -38.42
C ASP A 185 23.17 32.41 -36.90
N ALA A 186 23.57 33.43 -36.14
CA ALA A 186 23.60 33.37 -34.66
C ALA A 186 22.22 33.18 -34.02
N ASN A 187 21.14 33.40 -34.80
CA ASN A 187 19.75 33.22 -34.39
C ASN A 187 19.16 31.89 -34.87
N GLY A 188 19.98 31.02 -35.49
CA GLY A 188 19.57 29.71 -36.01
C GLY A 188 18.78 29.78 -37.33
N GLN A 189 18.79 30.92 -38.03
CA GLN A 189 18.13 31.04 -39.33
C GLN A 189 19.04 30.58 -40.47
N PRO A 190 18.50 29.87 -41.48
CA PRO A 190 19.30 29.38 -42.60
C PRO A 190 19.84 30.55 -43.44
N LEU A 191 21.15 30.55 -43.63
CA LEU A 191 21.82 31.49 -44.52
C LEU A 191 21.58 31.10 -45.97
N ALA A 192 21.31 32.09 -46.82
CA ALA A 192 21.19 31.86 -48.26
C ALA A 192 22.53 31.40 -48.84
N ALA A 193 22.49 30.44 -49.77
CA ALA A 193 23.69 29.95 -50.45
C ALA A 193 24.40 31.11 -51.17
N GLY A 194 25.67 31.34 -50.82
CA GLY A 194 26.47 32.46 -51.34
C GLY A 194 26.45 33.74 -50.51
N SER A 195 25.83 33.73 -49.31
CA SER A 195 25.94 34.85 -48.36
C SER A 195 27.39 35.04 -47.89
N THR A 196 27.84 36.30 -47.76
CA THR A 196 29.18 36.67 -47.27
C THR A 196 29.28 36.68 -45.74
N THR A 197 28.17 36.40 -45.05
CA THR A 197 28.11 36.30 -43.59
C THR A 197 28.72 34.98 -43.10
N GLN A 198 29.67 35.06 -42.17
CA GLN A 198 30.27 33.89 -41.55
C GLN A 198 29.21 33.05 -40.82
N PRO A 199 29.11 31.74 -41.09
CA PRO A 199 28.20 30.84 -40.38
C PRO A 199 28.58 30.77 -38.90
N SER A 200 27.59 30.77 -38.00
CA SER A 200 27.81 30.45 -36.58
C SER A 200 27.49 28.99 -36.25
N GLY A 201 26.96 28.22 -37.22
CA GLY A 201 26.67 26.79 -37.07
C GLY A 201 26.10 26.15 -38.34
N PHE A 202 25.79 24.85 -38.24
CA PHE A 202 25.15 24.05 -39.29
C PHE A 202 23.86 23.42 -38.79
N SER A 203 22.83 23.38 -39.64
CA SER A 203 21.54 22.74 -39.41
C SER A 203 21.33 21.62 -40.42
N PHE A 204 20.79 20.48 -39.97
CA PHE A 204 20.50 19.32 -40.82
C PHE A 204 18.99 19.14 -40.99
N PRO A 205 18.48 18.76 -42.18
CA PRO A 205 17.08 18.43 -42.37
C PRO A 205 16.74 17.14 -41.63
N THR A 206 16.00 17.24 -40.52
CA THR A 206 15.49 16.05 -39.83
C THR A 206 14.19 15.58 -40.49
N SER A 207 14.15 14.30 -40.89
CA SER A 207 12.93 13.65 -41.44
C SER A 207 11.78 13.57 -40.43
N PHE A 208 12.09 13.76 -39.14
CA PHE A 208 11.15 14.07 -38.09
C PHE A 208 11.28 15.56 -37.81
N GLY A 209 10.30 16.37 -38.19
CA GLY A 209 10.33 17.84 -38.02
C GLY A 209 10.41 18.29 -36.55
N ASN A 210 9.87 19.47 -36.24
CA ASN A 210 9.88 20.19 -34.95
C ASN A 210 9.53 19.42 -33.65
N ALA A 211 9.34 18.10 -33.67
CA ALA A 211 9.13 17.24 -32.51
C ALA A 211 10.42 16.97 -31.71
N VAL A 212 11.60 16.92 -32.35
CA VAL A 212 12.87 16.64 -31.66
C VAL A 212 13.38 17.88 -30.92
N ASP A 213 13.39 19.05 -31.56
CA ASP A 213 13.74 20.31 -30.90
C ASP A 213 12.78 20.70 -29.79
N ARG A 214 11.48 20.33 -29.91
CA ARG A 214 10.52 20.47 -28.80
C ARG A 214 10.80 19.50 -27.66
N GLY A 215 11.33 18.31 -27.93
CA GLY A 215 11.70 17.34 -26.89
C GLY A 215 12.87 17.83 -26.05
N GLN A 216 13.90 18.37 -26.69
CA GLN A 216 15.08 18.91 -25.99
C GLN A 216 14.77 20.22 -25.26
N ASN A 217 14.05 21.16 -25.91
CA ASN A 217 13.59 22.39 -25.24
C ASN A 217 12.54 22.17 -24.15
N ALA A 218 11.79 21.05 -24.17
CA ALA A 218 10.87 20.70 -23.10
C ALA A 218 11.59 20.10 -21.89
N LEU A 219 12.68 19.35 -22.11
CA LEU A 219 13.50 18.80 -21.02
C LEU A 219 14.26 19.92 -20.28
N GLU A 220 14.79 20.91 -21.01
CA GLU A 220 15.48 22.06 -20.42
C GLU A 220 14.54 22.98 -19.62
N ARG A 221 13.26 23.09 -20.01
CA ARG A 221 12.22 23.83 -19.26
C ARG A 221 11.60 23.07 -18.10
N ILE A 222 11.88 21.76 -17.97
CA ILE A 222 11.43 20.96 -16.82
C ILE A 222 12.46 21.05 -15.67
N ASP A 223 13.73 21.31 -15.99
CA ASP A 223 14.80 21.50 -15.01
C ASP A 223 14.75 22.89 -14.33
N ASP A 224 14.43 23.94 -15.11
CA ASP A 224 14.16 25.27 -14.57
C ASP A 224 12.71 25.38 -14.06
N GLY A 225 12.50 25.03 -12.80
CA GLY A 225 11.23 25.13 -12.06
C GLY A 225 10.66 26.55 -11.87
N LEU A 226 10.80 27.43 -12.86
CA LEU A 226 10.35 28.82 -12.80
C LEU A 226 9.15 29.06 -13.73
N HIS A 227 8.00 29.25 -13.10
CA HIS A 227 6.77 29.69 -13.75
C HIS A 227 6.95 31.07 -14.41
N PRO A 228 6.70 31.26 -15.72
CA PRO A 228 6.40 32.59 -16.22
C PRO A 228 4.96 32.91 -15.82
N VAL A 229 4.83 33.66 -14.72
CA VAL A 229 3.62 34.36 -14.33
C VAL A 229 3.23 35.30 -15.47
N GLY A 230 2.07 35.10 -16.08
CA GLY A 230 1.43 36.13 -16.93
C GLY A 230 0.94 35.73 -18.32
N GLN A 231 1.05 34.48 -18.75
CA GLN A 231 0.41 34.06 -20.02
C GLN A 231 -0.73 33.09 -19.77
N GLN A 232 -1.96 33.57 -20.02
CA GLN A 232 -3.19 32.79 -20.06
C GLN A 232 -3.06 31.72 -21.16
N ARG A 233 -2.51 30.56 -20.82
CA ARG A 233 -2.47 29.40 -21.72
C ARG A 233 -3.88 28.85 -21.86
N SER A 234 -4.26 28.45 -23.08
CA SER A 234 -5.55 27.82 -23.36
C SER A 234 -5.71 26.53 -22.55
N ASP A 235 -6.95 26.19 -22.18
CA ASP A 235 -7.27 25.03 -21.32
C ASP A 235 -6.71 23.70 -21.84
N LEU A 236 -6.48 23.61 -23.15
CA LEU A 236 -5.87 22.47 -23.83
C LEU A 236 -4.37 22.32 -23.53
N GLU A 237 -3.64 23.43 -23.42
CA GLU A 237 -2.20 23.44 -23.10
C GLU A 237 -1.97 23.08 -21.61
N ASN A 238 -2.85 23.56 -20.72
CA ASN A 238 -2.84 23.17 -19.30
C ASN A 238 -3.15 21.69 -19.10
N ARG A 239 -4.05 21.13 -19.92
CA ARG A 239 -4.34 19.68 -19.94
C ARG A 239 -3.22 18.85 -20.55
N LYS A 240 -2.15 19.46 -21.05
CA LYS A 240 -0.93 18.77 -21.53
C LYS A 240 0.16 18.73 -20.46
N LEU A 241 0.15 19.66 -19.49
CA LEU A 241 0.94 19.59 -18.25
C LEU A 241 0.20 18.76 -17.17
N VAL A 242 -0.23 17.53 -17.50
CA VAL A 242 -0.91 16.67 -16.52
C VAL A 242 0.12 16.11 -15.55
N ARG A 243 0.26 16.74 -14.38
CA ARG A 243 0.87 16.11 -13.23
C ARG A 243 -0.08 15.02 -12.73
N LYS A 244 0.27 13.76 -12.96
CA LYS A 244 -0.47 12.63 -12.40
C LYS A 244 -0.48 12.77 -10.88
N THR A 245 -1.65 12.97 -10.30
CA THR A 245 -1.84 13.13 -8.87
C THR A 245 -2.74 11.99 -8.41
N TYR A 246 -2.33 11.28 -7.36
CA TYR A 246 -3.16 10.26 -6.73
C TYR A 246 -4.16 10.95 -5.80
N THR A 247 -5.43 10.54 -5.84
CA THR A 247 -6.50 11.16 -5.05
C THR A 247 -7.29 10.09 -4.30
N LEU A 248 -7.76 10.40 -3.09
CA LEU A 248 -8.74 9.60 -2.38
C LEU A 248 -10.14 10.12 -2.73
N PRO A 249 -11.03 9.32 -3.36
CA PRO A 249 -12.40 9.73 -3.57
C PRO A 249 -13.17 9.84 -2.25
N GLN A 250 -14.19 10.70 -2.23
CA GLN A 250 -15.02 11.03 -1.06
C GLN A 250 -15.78 9.86 -0.43
N ASN A 251 -15.90 8.73 -1.14
CA ASN A 251 -16.59 7.51 -0.70
C ASN A 251 -15.64 6.30 -0.65
N SER A 252 -14.33 6.52 -0.49
CA SER A 252 -13.38 5.42 -0.30
C SER A 252 -13.76 4.57 0.90
N THR A 253 -13.88 3.25 0.69
CA THR A 253 -14.07 2.29 1.77
C THR A 253 -12.73 1.88 2.34
N LEU A 254 -12.43 2.30 3.57
CA LEU A 254 -11.16 2.00 4.26
C LEU A 254 -11.27 0.74 5.13
N MET A 255 -11.67 -0.38 4.50
CA MET A 255 -11.88 -1.66 5.19
C MET A 255 -10.57 -2.17 5.77
N GLY A 256 -10.57 -2.72 6.99
CA GLY A 256 -9.34 -3.23 7.64
C GLY A 256 -8.52 -2.20 8.42
N SER A 257 -9.04 -0.98 8.59
CA SER A 257 -8.41 0.03 9.45
C SER A 257 -8.55 -0.33 10.94
N VAL A 258 -7.52 -0.04 11.74
CA VAL A 258 -7.49 -0.40 13.17
C VAL A 258 -7.80 0.83 14.02
N ALA A 259 -8.84 0.75 14.85
CA ALA A 259 -9.13 1.77 15.84
C ALA A 259 -8.12 1.70 17.01
N MET A 260 -7.51 2.83 17.35
CA MET A 260 -6.61 2.95 18.52
C MET A 260 -7.35 3.24 19.82
N SER A 261 -8.62 3.63 19.72
CA SER A 261 -9.48 4.00 20.85
C SER A 261 -10.73 3.14 20.86
N ALA A 262 -11.21 2.80 22.05
CA ALA A 262 -12.54 2.22 22.19
C ALA A 262 -13.59 3.18 21.61
N LEU A 263 -14.50 2.65 20.81
CA LEU A 263 -15.63 3.39 20.30
C LEU A 263 -16.79 3.26 21.29
N ILE A 264 -17.06 4.33 22.05
CA ILE A 264 -18.00 4.31 23.17
C ILE A 264 -19.27 5.08 22.80
N GLY A 265 -20.42 4.40 22.89
CA GLY A 265 -21.73 5.02 22.80
C GLY A 265 -22.19 5.54 24.17
N ARG A 266 -22.84 6.70 24.20
CA ARG A 266 -23.45 7.26 25.41
C ARG A 266 -24.94 7.45 25.17
N VAL A 267 -25.74 7.17 26.19
CA VAL A 267 -27.19 7.35 26.13
C VAL A 267 -27.48 8.86 26.21
N PRO A 268 -28.10 9.47 25.19
CA PRO A 268 -28.45 10.88 25.23
C PRO A 268 -29.46 11.15 26.35
N VAL A 269 -29.33 12.31 26.99
CA VAL A 269 -30.33 12.87 27.91
C VAL A 269 -30.95 14.05 27.18
N ASP A 270 -32.28 14.15 27.13
CA ASP A 270 -33.01 15.20 26.38
C ASP A 270 -32.71 15.26 24.88
N GLY A 271 -32.40 14.12 24.26
CA GLY A 271 -32.20 14.01 22.80
C GLY A 271 -30.86 14.51 22.27
N THR A 272 -29.92 14.90 23.14
CA THR A 272 -28.57 15.34 22.75
C THR A 272 -27.48 14.55 23.47
N VAL A 273 -26.38 14.26 22.78
CA VAL A 273 -25.19 13.63 23.36
C VAL A 273 -24.18 14.74 23.66
N ASN A 274 -24.02 15.10 24.93
CA ASN A 274 -23.36 16.37 25.32
C ASN A 274 -21.82 16.40 25.13
N ASP A 275 -21.15 15.27 24.85
CA ASP A 275 -19.67 15.16 24.70
C ASP A 275 -19.25 13.91 23.88
N PRO A 276 -19.37 13.90 22.55
CA PRO A 276 -19.01 12.73 21.76
C PRO A 276 -17.55 12.32 22.00
N TYR A 277 -17.29 11.01 22.10
CA TYR A 277 -15.98 10.51 22.53
C TYR A 277 -14.94 10.70 21.41
N PRO A 278 -13.74 11.24 21.70
CA PRO A 278 -12.71 11.37 20.68
C PRO A 278 -12.23 9.98 20.27
N PHE A 279 -12.10 9.78 18.96
CA PHE A 279 -11.58 8.53 18.42
C PHE A 279 -10.37 8.78 17.50
N LYS A 280 -9.56 7.73 17.36
CA LYS A 280 -8.40 7.71 16.47
C LYS A 280 -8.35 6.36 15.73
N ILE A 281 -8.18 6.41 14.42
CA ILE A 281 -8.09 5.24 13.54
C ILE A 281 -6.77 5.30 12.77
N LEU A 282 -6.03 4.21 12.77
CA LEU A 282 -4.89 3.98 11.89
C LEU A 282 -5.39 3.29 10.63
N ILE A 283 -5.09 3.91 9.50
CA ILE A 283 -5.41 3.43 8.17
C ILE A 283 -4.09 3.00 7.54
N GLY A 284 -3.97 1.71 7.26
CA GLY A 284 -2.81 1.15 6.58
C GLY A 284 -2.73 1.56 5.10
N PRO A 285 -1.57 1.37 4.45
CA PRO A 285 -1.34 1.74 3.05
C PRO A 285 -2.37 1.08 2.11
N ASP A 286 -2.67 -0.20 2.34
CA ASP A 286 -3.60 -1.01 1.54
C ASP A 286 -5.05 -0.52 1.64
N ASN A 287 -5.39 0.21 2.70
CA ASN A 287 -6.77 0.65 3.01
C ASN A 287 -7.02 2.10 2.61
N LEU A 288 -5.99 2.84 2.19
CA LEU A 288 -6.11 4.25 1.80
C LEU A 288 -6.80 4.44 0.45
N THR A 289 -6.85 3.42 -0.40
CA THR A 289 -7.21 3.57 -1.80
C THR A 289 -8.21 2.53 -2.25
N ALA A 290 -9.26 2.99 -2.95
CA ALA A 290 -10.18 2.10 -3.63
C ALA A 290 -9.48 1.40 -4.82
N ASN A 291 -9.84 0.13 -5.06
CA ASN A 291 -9.38 -0.68 -6.20
C ASN A 291 -7.89 -1.11 -6.18
N GLY A 292 -7.24 -1.12 -5.01
CA GLY A 292 -5.88 -1.65 -4.86
C GLY A 292 -4.80 -0.80 -5.54
N ILE A 293 -5.07 0.48 -5.78
CA ILE A 293 -4.08 1.42 -6.34
C ILE A 293 -3.30 2.02 -5.19
N GLU A 294 -2.09 1.52 -4.90
CA GLU A 294 -1.25 2.08 -3.84
C GLU A 294 -0.87 3.55 -4.10
N LEU A 295 -0.97 4.39 -3.06
CA LEU A 295 -0.41 5.73 -3.09
C LEU A 295 1.11 5.62 -2.90
N PRO A 296 1.93 6.08 -3.85
CA PRO A 296 3.37 6.06 -3.67
C PRO A 296 3.77 6.94 -2.49
N ASP A 297 4.81 6.51 -1.79
CA ASP A 297 5.45 7.23 -0.67
C ASP A 297 4.58 7.48 0.56
N VAL A 298 3.36 6.91 0.65
CA VAL A 298 2.50 7.01 1.84
C VAL A 298 2.57 5.72 2.66
N ALA A 299 3.10 5.83 3.88
CA ALA A 299 3.21 4.72 4.82
C ALA A 299 1.86 4.41 5.52
N GLY A 300 0.98 5.40 5.63
CA GLY A 300 -0.34 5.25 6.20
C GLY A 300 -1.02 6.59 6.49
N ALA A 301 -2.23 6.54 7.02
CA ALA A 301 -2.90 7.73 7.52
C ALA A 301 -3.54 7.51 8.89
N VAL A 302 -3.77 8.63 9.57
CA VAL A 302 -4.34 8.68 10.91
C VAL A 302 -5.55 9.60 10.86
N ALA A 303 -6.73 9.02 11.03
CA ALA A 303 -7.97 9.77 11.14
C ALA A 303 -8.28 10.05 12.62
N SER A 304 -8.63 11.28 12.95
CA SER A 304 -9.11 11.67 14.27
C SER A 304 -10.45 12.38 14.16
N GLY A 305 -11.33 12.10 15.11
CA GLY A 305 -12.69 12.60 15.08
C GLY A 305 -13.42 12.37 16.39
N THR A 306 -14.74 12.54 16.35
CA THR A 306 -15.65 12.30 17.48
C THR A 306 -16.70 11.27 17.10
N ALA A 307 -17.00 10.34 18.00
CA ALA A 307 -17.93 9.25 17.75
C ALA A 307 -19.07 9.21 18.77
N SER A 308 -20.22 8.75 18.31
CA SER A 308 -21.41 8.47 19.10
C SER A 308 -21.98 7.11 18.64
N GLY A 309 -22.21 6.21 19.58
CA GLY A 309 -22.75 4.88 19.31
C GLY A 309 -24.13 4.65 19.88
N ASP A 310 -24.88 3.79 19.21
CA ASP A 310 -26.13 3.21 19.69
C ASP A 310 -25.82 1.82 20.25
N TRP A 311 -26.02 1.65 21.56
CA TRP A 311 -25.78 0.40 22.25
C TRP A 311 -26.70 -0.73 21.75
N THR A 312 -27.95 -0.41 21.41
CA THR A 312 -28.95 -1.42 21.01
C THR A 312 -28.63 -2.04 19.64
N LEU A 313 -28.05 -1.24 18.74
CA LEU A 313 -27.66 -1.67 17.40
C LEU A 313 -26.19 -2.09 17.31
N SER A 314 -25.42 -2.00 18.40
CA SER A 314 -23.97 -2.24 18.42
C SER A 314 -23.22 -1.50 17.29
N CYS A 315 -23.72 -0.31 16.94
CA CYS A 315 -23.24 0.47 15.82
C CYS A 315 -22.70 1.81 16.33
N VAL A 316 -21.61 2.28 15.72
CA VAL A 316 -21.00 3.56 16.06
C VAL A 316 -20.92 4.45 14.84
N ARG A 317 -21.35 5.70 15.00
CA ARG A 317 -21.22 6.75 13.99
C ARG A 317 -20.13 7.73 14.41
N GLY A 318 -19.13 7.91 13.56
CA GLY A 318 -18.04 8.85 13.77
C GLY A 318 -18.06 9.99 12.76
N GLN A 319 -17.68 11.19 13.20
CA GLN A 319 -17.36 12.33 12.33
C GLN A 319 -15.85 12.59 12.40
N ILE A 320 -15.17 12.53 11.25
CA ILE A 320 -13.74 12.81 11.15
C ILE A 320 -13.52 14.32 11.16
N ARG A 321 -12.63 14.79 12.03
CA ARG A 321 -12.21 16.20 12.14
C ARG A 321 -10.93 16.47 11.37
N SER A 322 -9.99 15.53 11.42
CA SER A 322 -8.69 15.67 10.75
C SER A 322 -8.18 14.32 10.26
N LEU A 323 -7.52 14.34 9.11
CA LEU A 323 -6.83 13.20 8.51
C LEU A 323 -5.35 13.57 8.32
N THR A 324 -4.46 12.81 8.92
CA THR A 324 -3.01 13.02 8.81
C THR A 324 -2.38 11.89 8.02
N PHE A 325 -1.76 12.21 6.89
CA PHE A 325 -0.97 11.28 6.09
C PHE A 325 0.46 11.27 6.60
N VAL A 326 1.04 10.08 6.71
CA VAL A 326 2.44 9.86 7.07
C VAL A 326 3.14 9.28 5.84
N PHE A 327 4.19 9.95 5.40
CA PHE A 327 4.97 9.54 4.24
C PHE A 327 6.17 8.68 4.67
N ASN A 328 6.70 7.89 3.74
CA ASN A 328 7.85 7.01 3.97
C ASN A 328 9.12 7.79 4.33
N ASP A 329 9.21 9.06 3.94
CA ASP A 329 10.30 9.99 4.29
C ASP A 329 10.17 10.58 5.71
N GLY A 330 9.10 10.24 6.44
CA GLY A 330 8.81 10.73 7.78
C GLY A 330 8.09 12.08 7.81
N THR A 331 7.80 12.68 6.65
CA THR A 331 6.97 13.89 6.60
C THR A 331 5.50 13.56 6.91
N VAL A 332 4.78 14.56 7.42
CA VAL A 332 3.35 14.43 7.71
C VAL A 332 2.57 15.55 7.05
N ARG A 333 1.39 15.23 6.52
CA ARG A 333 0.45 16.22 6.01
C ARG A 333 -0.93 16.02 6.63
N THR A 334 -1.40 17.02 7.35
CA THR A 334 -2.72 17.00 8.00
C THR A 334 -3.72 17.83 7.21
N PHE A 335 -4.92 17.28 7.02
CA PHE A 335 -6.05 17.93 6.40
C PHE A 335 -7.27 17.92 7.35
N PRO A 336 -7.95 19.05 7.57
CA PRO A 336 -7.53 20.40 7.20
C PRO A 336 -6.20 20.77 7.87
N ALA A 337 -5.44 21.68 7.25
CA ALA A 337 -4.18 22.14 7.84
C ALA A 337 -4.46 22.68 9.25
N PRO A 338 -3.66 22.30 10.27
CA PRO A 338 -3.80 22.87 11.60
C PRO A 338 -3.67 24.39 11.47
N ALA A 339 -4.48 25.13 12.23
CA ALA A 339 -4.29 26.56 12.34
C ALA A 339 -2.87 26.78 12.88
N GLU A 340 -2.02 27.45 12.09
CA GLU A 340 -0.72 27.88 12.60
C GLU A 340 -1.01 28.78 13.80
N GLU A 341 -0.54 28.38 14.99
CA GLU A 341 -0.60 29.23 16.18
C GLU A 341 0.34 30.41 15.94
N VAL A 342 -0.18 31.43 15.27
CA VAL A 342 0.46 32.72 15.15
C VAL A 342 0.48 33.30 16.57
N ASN A 343 1.66 33.29 17.14
CA ASN A 343 1.96 33.81 18.47
C ASN A 343 1.93 35.35 18.39
N ASP A 344 0.76 35.94 18.15
CA ASP A 344 0.58 37.40 18.09
C ASP A 344 0.04 37.93 19.42
N ASN A 345 1.01 38.35 20.21
CA ASN A 345 0.85 39.09 21.44
C ASN A 345 0.49 40.55 21.10
N GLN A 346 -0.71 40.85 20.57
CA GLN A 346 -1.29 42.20 20.64
C GLN A 346 -2.75 42.33 20.18
N SER A 347 -3.51 43.03 21.03
CA SER A 347 -4.77 43.74 20.77
C SER A 347 -6.06 42.95 20.66
N ASN A 348 -6.78 42.99 21.78
CA ASN A 348 -8.24 43.06 21.88
C ASN A 348 -8.90 43.63 20.62
N ASN A 349 -9.64 42.80 19.90
CA ASN A 349 -10.92 43.23 19.36
C ASN A 349 -11.92 42.08 19.35
N ASN A 350 -12.99 42.29 20.09
CA ASN A 350 -14.08 41.35 20.28
C ASN A 350 -14.93 41.33 19.00
N GLN A 351 -14.56 40.48 18.05
CA GLN A 351 -15.41 40.11 16.93
C GLN A 351 -15.53 38.60 16.90
N THR A 352 -16.72 38.13 17.28
CA THR A 352 -17.19 36.76 17.16
C THR A 352 -17.27 36.38 15.69
N ALA A 353 -16.12 36.11 15.07
CA ALA A 353 -16.05 35.38 13.82
C ALA A 353 -16.25 33.91 14.18
N SER A 354 -17.46 33.41 13.93
CA SER A 354 -17.71 31.98 13.84
C SER A 354 -16.68 31.41 12.86
N ALA A 355 -15.65 30.77 13.40
CA ALA A 355 -14.71 30.01 12.59
C ALA A 355 -15.53 28.92 11.91
N ASP A 356 -15.78 29.11 10.61
CA ASP A 356 -16.21 28.06 9.70
C ASP A 356 -15.17 26.94 9.81
N GLN A 357 -15.41 26.01 10.74
CA GLN A 357 -14.77 24.72 10.74
C GLN A 357 -15.09 24.13 9.37
N LYS A 358 -14.11 24.19 8.45
CA LYS A 358 -14.07 23.36 7.24
C LYS A 358 -14.10 21.90 7.69
N THR A 359 -15.29 21.45 8.02
CA THR A 359 -15.65 20.07 8.19
C THR A 359 -15.42 19.43 6.83
N ILE A 360 -14.90 18.20 6.83
CA ILE A 360 -14.79 17.41 5.61
C ILE A 360 -16.23 17.14 5.16
N GLN A 361 -16.77 17.99 4.29
CA GLN A 361 -18.07 17.78 3.67
C GLN A 361 -17.85 16.97 2.40
N GLY A 362 -18.35 15.74 2.39
CA GLY A 362 -18.43 14.90 1.19
C GLY A 362 -19.50 15.46 0.25
N GLY A 363 -19.17 15.56 -1.04
CA GLY A 363 -20.12 15.84 -2.10
C GLY A 363 -20.83 14.59 -2.62
#